data_AF-A0A357HDY7-F1
#
_entry.id   AF-A0A357HDY7-F1
#
_cell.length_a   1.000
_cell.length_b   1.000
_cell.length_c   1.000
_cell.angle_alpha   90.00
_cell.angle_beta   90.00
_cell.angle_gamma   90.00
#
_symmetry.space_group_name_H-M   'P 1'
#
loop_
_entity.id
_entity.type
_entity.pdbx_description
1 polymer ?
#
loop_
_entity_poly.entity_id
_entity_poly.type
_entity_poly.pdbx_seq_one_letter_code
_entity_poly.pdbx_strand_id
1 'polypeptide(L)'
;MNIPKRPKNISAVIFDLDGTLLDTLYDIAVSMNTVLERNGFATHPIEKYRIFIGQGIAKLAKRAIAHQNKSSVTVEDIVQELYIEYEQRMG
;
A
#
# COMPACT_ATOMS: atom_id res chain seq x y z
N MET A 1 -37.72 -9.97 27.36
CA MET A 1 -36.38 -9.36 27.31
C MET A 1 -35.62 -10.03 26.16
N ASN A 2 -35.47 -9.37 25.01
CA ASN A 2 -34.84 -9.94 23.82
C ASN A 2 -33.34 -9.64 23.82
N ILE A 3 -32.51 -10.68 23.90
CA ILE A 3 -31.06 -10.56 23.73
C ILE A 3 -30.78 -10.49 22.21
N PRO A 4 -30.05 -9.46 21.70
CA PRO A 4 -29.71 -9.42 20.28
C PRO A 4 -28.80 -10.61 19.92
N LYS A 5 -29.18 -11.36 18.88
CA LYS A 5 -28.37 -12.47 18.36
C LYS A 5 -27.06 -11.92 17.80
N ARG A 6 -25.93 -12.47 18.24
CA ARG A 6 -24.58 -12.17 17.70
C ARG A 6 -24.59 -12.35 16.16
N PRO A 7 -23.98 -11.45 15.37
CA PRO A 7 -23.86 -11.67 13.94
C PRO A 7 -23.09 -12.97 13.70
N LYS A 8 -23.67 -13.85 12.88
CA LYS A 8 -23.08 -15.12 12.46
C LYS A 8 -21.79 -14.88 11.68
N ASN A 9 -20.84 -15.80 11.85
CA ASN A 9 -19.56 -15.94 11.14
C ASN A 9 -19.56 -15.27 9.76
N ILE A 10 -18.79 -14.18 9.63
CA ILE A 10 -18.48 -13.58 8.33
C ILE A 10 -17.50 -14.53 7.63
N SER A 11 -17.94 -15.19 6.56
CA SER A 11 -17.13 -16.16 5.80
C SER A 11 -16.53 -15.58 4.50
N ALA A 12 -16.89 -14.34 4.14
CA ALA A 12 -16.29 -13.60 3.04
C ALA A 12 -16.49 -12.09 3.26
N VAL A 13 -15.47 -11.32 2.92
CA VAL A 13 -15.52 -9.86 2.81
C VAL A 13 -15.44 -9.54 1.32
N ILE A 14 -16.44 -8.85 0.79
CA ILE A 14 -16.44 -8.36 -0.59
C ILE A 14 -16.06 -6.88 -0.52
N PHE A 15 -14.97 -6.52 -1.17
CA PHE A 15 -14.55 -5.13 -1.34
C PHE A 15 -15.16 -4.59 -2.63
N ASP A 16 -15.81 -3.43 -2.55
CA ASP A 16 -16.23 -2.67 -3.73
C ASP A 16 -14.97 -2.14 -4.46
N LEU A 17 -14.92 -2.31 -5.78
CA LEU A 17 -13.76 -1.91 -6.59
C LEU A 17 -13.91 -0.47 -7.11
N ASP A 18 -15.12 0.08 -7.12
CA ASP A 18 -15.42 1.36 -7.74
C ASP A 18 -15.43 2.51 -6.70
N GLY A 19 -14.61 3.53 -6.94
CA GLY A 19 -14.68 4.84 -6.28
C GLY A 19 -14.00 5.00 -4.91
N THR A 20 -13.35 3.96 -4.36
CA THR A 20 -12.51 4.12 -3.15
C THR A 20 -11.16 3.41 -3.31
N LEU A 21 -11.16 2.18 -3.81
CA LEU A 21 -9.93 1.40 -4.03
C LEU A 21 -9.06 1.91 -5.19
N LEU A 22 -9.67 2.50 -6.22
CA LEU A 22 -8.95 3.10 -7.35
C LEU A 22 -8.21 4.38 -6.92
N ASP A 23 -8.84 5.22 -6.10
CA ASP A 23 -8.20 6.40 -5.50
C ASP A 23 -7.09 5.96 -4.54
N THR A 24 -7.36 4.93 -3.74
CA THR A 24 -6.35 4.33 -2.85
C THR A 24 -5.13 3.80 -3.62
N LEU A 25 -5.33 3.18 -4.79
CA LEU A 25 -4.23 2.72 -5.64
C LEU A 25 -3.38 3.89 -6.14
N TYR A 26 -4.02 4.96 -6.61
CA TYR A 26 -3.33 6.15 -7.06
C TYR A 26 -2.53 6.77 -5.92
N ASP A 27 -3.14 6.96 -4.76
CA ASP A 27 -2.48 7.54 -3.59
C ASP A 27 -1.31 6.68 -3.09
N ILE A 28 -1.47 5.36 -3.05
CA ILE A 28 -0.37 4.43 -2.72
C ILE A 28 0.76 4.55 -3.74
N ALA A 29 0.45 4.60 -5.04
CA ALA A 29 1.44 4.66 -6.10
C ALA A 29 2.24 5.97 -6.03
N VAL A 30 1.57 7.10 -5.86
CA VAL A 30 2.22 8.42 -5.78
C VAL A 30 3.02 8.54 -4.48
N SER A 31 2.48 8.10 -3.35
CA SER A 31 3.19 8.09 -2.06
C SER A 31 4.45 7.23 -2.16
N MET A 32 4.34 6.04 -2.73
CA MET A 32 5.47 5.13 -2.86
C MET A 32 6.51 5.67 -3.84
N ASN A 33 6.12 6.27 -4.95
CA ASN A 33 7.06 6.93 -5.85
C ASN A 33 7.80 8.09 -5.16
N THR A 34 7.12 8.86 -4.31
CA THR A 34 7.76 9.92 -3.52
C THR A 34 8.81 9.36 -2.57
N VAL A 35 8.50 8.26 -1.86
CA VAL A 35 9.45 7.55 -0.98
C VAL A 35 10.63 6.99 -1.77
N LEU A 36 10.38 6.40 -2.95
CA LEU A 36 11.44 5.91 -3.83
C LEU A 36 12.37 7.04 -4.26
N GLU A 37 11.84 8.16 -4.72
CA GLU A 37 12.65 9.33 -5.14
C GLU A 37 13.49 9.89 -4.00
N ARG A 38 12.92 10.03 -2.79
CA ARG A 38 13.66 10.50 -1.59
C ARG A 38 14.84 9.60 -1.25
N ASN A 39 14.68 8.30 -1.42
CA ASN A 39 15.73 7.31 -1.22
C ASN A 39 16.60 7.09 -2.48
N GLY A 40 16.36 7.87 -3.55
CA GLY A 40 17.05 7.85 -4.84
C GLY A 40 16.86 6.56 -5.64
N PHE A 41 15.80 5.80 -5.36
CA PHE A 41 15.36 4.67 -6.17
C PHE A 41 14.62 5.18 -7.42
N ALA A 42 14.64 4.39 -8.49
CA ALA A 42 13.77 4.57 -9.64
C ALA A 42 12.30 4.33 -9.24
N THR A 43 11.43 5.19 -9.73
CA THR A 43 9.98 5.10 -9.59
C THR A 43 9.37 4.07 -10.54
N HIS A 44 8.10 3.75 -10.33
CA HIS A 44 7.33 2.86 -11.19
C HIS A 44 6.10 3.55 -11.75
N PRO A 45 5.63 3.18 -12.95
CA PRO A 45 4.34 3.65 -13.45
C PRO A 45 3.20 3.13 -12.57
N ILE A 46 2.13 3.92 -12.43
CA ILE A 46 1.01 3.67 -11.50
C ILE A 46 0.36 2.30 -11.78
N GLU A 47 0.27 1.90 -13.04
CA GLU A 47 -0.30 0.62 -13.47
C GLU A 47 0.45 -0.57 -12.87
N LYS A 48 1.76 -0.43 -12.65
CA LYS A 48 2.60 -1.49 -12.04
C LYS A 48 2.26 -1.72 -10.58
N TYR A 49 1.67 -0.74 -9.88
CA TYR A 49 1.25 -0.93 -8.50
C TYR A 49 0.07 -1.90 -8.36
N ARG A 50 -0.73 -2.09 -9.41
CA ARG A 50 -1.81 -3.10 -9.43
C ARG A 50 -1.29 -4.53 -9.20
N ILE A 51 -0.10 -4.84 -9.70
CA ILE A 51 0.54 -6.16 -9.50
C ILE A 51 1.37 -6.23 -8.20
N PHE A 52 1.70 -5.09 -7.61
CA PHE A 52 2.44 -5.04 -6.35
C PHE A 52 1.53 -5.22 -5.13
N ILE A 53 0.31 -4.68 -5.22
CA ILE A 53 -0.74 -4.78 -4.21
C ILE A 53 -1.30 -6.23 -4.13
N GLY A 54 -1.96 -6.54 -3.01
CA GLY A 54 -2.69 -7.80 -2.80
C GLY A 54 -2.07 -8.73 -1.74
N GLN A 55 -0.87 -8.41 -1.23
CA GLN A 55 -0.20 -9.21 -0.20
C GLN A 55 0.39 -8.33 0.92
N GLY A 56 -0.20 -7.15 1.11
CA GLY A 56 0.21 -6.18 2.12
C GLY A 56 1.35 -5.26 1.69
N ILE A 57 1.52 -4.20 2.48
CA ILE A 57 2.41 -3.08 2.19
C ILE A 57 3.90 -3.46 2.16
N ALA A 58 4.32 -4.38 3.03
CA ALA A 58 5.70 -4.85 3.07
C ALA A 58 6.09 -5.59 1.78
N LYS A 59 5.16 -6.36 1.19
CA LYS A 59 5.43 -7.04 -0.08
C LYS A 59 5.43 -6.06 -1.26
N LEU A 60 4.62 -5.01 -1.20
CA LEU A 60 4.68 -3.90 -2.15
C LEU A 60 6.05 -3.20 -2.08
N ALA A 61 6.47 -2.78 -0.88
CA ALA A 61 7.76 -2.12 -0.65
C ALA A 61 8.93 -2.98 -1.15
N LYS A 62 8.96 -4.26 -0.77
CA LYS A 62 9.96 -5.21 -1.23
C LYS A 62 10.00 -5.32 -2.75
N ARG A 63 8.86 -5.42 -3.43
CA ARG A 63 8.78 -5.53 -4.90
C ARG A 63 9.25 -4.25 -5.60
N ALA A 64 8.94 -3.08 -5.03
CA ALA A 64 9.33 -1.81 -5.59
C ALA A 64 10.85 -1.59 -5.58
N ILE A 65 11.56 -2.10 -4.57
CA ILE A 65 13.01 -1.95 -4.44
C ILE A 65 13.81 -3.20 -4.87
N ALA A 66 13.17 -4.34 -5.15
CA ALA A 66 13.82 -5.64 -5.37
C ALA A 66 14.95 -5.66 -6.42
N HIS A 67 14.87 -4.81 -7.45
CA HIS A 67 15.86 -4.75 -8.53
C HIS A 67 16.82 -3.56 -8.41
N GLN A 68 16.79 -2.87 -7.26
CA GLN A 68 17.53 -1.65 -7.05
C GLN A 68 18.54 -1.88 -5.94
N ASN A 69 19.82 -1.88 -6.29
CA ASN A 69 20.88 -2.27 -5.36
C ASN A 69 21.31 -1.05 -4.54
N LYS A 70 20.66 -0.83 -3.39
CA LYS A 70 21.07 0.15 -2.39
C LYS A 70 21.14 -0.52 -1.02
N SER A 71 22.33 -0.57 -0.46
CA SER A 71 22.62 -1.32 0.78
C SER A 71 22.26 -0.59 2.07
N SER A 72 21.90 0.69 2.00
CA SER A 72 21.65 1.54 3.18
C SER A 72 20.18 1.66 3.59
N VAL A 73 19.24 1.14 2.80
CA VAL A 73 17.80 1.30 3.03
C VAL A 73 17.14 -0.08 3.09
N THR A 74 16.42 -0.35 4.17
CA THR A 74 15.72 -1.63 4.38
C THR A 74 14.28 -1.58 3.85
N VAL A 75 13.61 -2.73 3.76
CA VAL A 75 12.18 -2.76 3.41
C VAL A 75 11.35 -2.08 4.49
N GLU A 76 11.76 -2.24 5.75
CA GLU A 76 11.11 -1.67 6.92
C GLU A 76 11.15 -0.13 6.90
N ASP A 77 12.29 0.47 6.53
CA ASP A 77 12.43 1.92 6.37
C ASP A 77 11.43 2.45 5.32
N ILE A 78 11.40 1.78 4.16
CA ILE A 78 10.49 2.12 3.06
C ILE A 78 9.02 2.00 3.48
N VAL A 79 8.67 0.98 4.25
CA VAL A 79 7.31 0.82 4.75
C VAL A 79 6.93 1.95 5.70
N GLN A 80 7.80 2.29 6.65
CA GLN A 80 7.54 3.39 7.59
C GLN A 80 7.37 4.73 6.88
N GLU A 81 8.27 5.04 5.94
CA GLU A 81 8.18 6.27 5.16
C GLU A 81 6.93 6.32 4.28
N LEU A 82 6.52 5.18 3.71
CA LEU A 82 5.29 5.08 2.92
C LEU A 82 4.04 5.35 3.78
N TYR A 83 3.99 4.84 5.01
CA TYR A 83 2.89 5.16 5.91
C TYR A 83 2.79 6.65 6.20
N ILE A 84 3.92 7.29 6.52
CA ILE A 84 3.97 8.73 6.82
C ILE A 84 3.53 9.56 5.61
N GLU A 85 4.07 9.26 4.42
CA GLU A 85 3.73 9.98 3.19
C GLU A 85 2.26 9.80 2.80
N TYR A 86 1.72 8.59 2.96
CA TYR A 86 0.33 8.29 2.67
C TYR A 86 -0.63 9.02 3.62
N GLU A 87 -0.33 9.03 4.93
CA GLU A 87 -1.14 9.77 5.91
C GLU A 87 -1.15 11.28 5.64
N GLN A 88 -0.01 11.86 5.25
CA GLN A 88 0.08 13.29 4.91
C GLN A 88 -0.74 13.69 3.69
N ARG A 89 -1.05 12.74 2.79
CA ARG A 89 -1.85 12.98 1.58
C ARG A 89 -3.35 12.82 1.80
N MET A 90 -3.73 12.01 2.79
CA MET A 90 -5.13 11.68 3.09
C MET A 90 -5.73 12.52 4.23
N GLY A 91 -4.90 13.24 4.99
CA GLY A 91 -5.31 14.21 6.01
C GLY A 91 -5.53 15.61 5.44
#